data_AF-A0A372QN05-F1
#
_entry.id   AF-A0A372QN05-F1
#
_cell.length_a   1.000
_cell.length_b   1.000
_cell.length_c   1.000
_cell.angle_alpha   90.00
_cell.angle_beta   90.00
_cell.angle_gamma   90.00
#
_symmetry.space_group_name_H-M   'P 1'
#
loop_
_entity.id
_entity.type
_entity.pdbx_description
1 polymer ?
#
loop_
_entity_poly.entity_id
_entity_poly.type
_entity_poly.pdbx_seq_one_letter_code
_entity_poly.pdbx_strand_id
1 'polypeptide(L)'
;MSTELSNLLLRGYTKILETGEFYDIEILVGEQPNTKIFRLHSFVLKVCSPYFRTALSSNWIKIENNIIKFKKPNISVNVFDILTKFIYSGKLELENNNVKTNVALLIAADELCLNDLCIYIEKFLLKNEELLKQNFVLIQDISNKFTQFIYLSQFYNDTFQKDPSLIFKANDFTTIKKEILLDIIANKNHFLNPIEIWDKLMEWAIDQSNELPSDVTKWTDINVTIFKKLIQPFLSHINFQEISRVDFFQKIKPFKNVFDDKFYIKILEHYSFNNIHDELMNSPEFISEPAMPFFISPPSSPLMPNISNRNYNYIPSRSRSVRSVRFNSIPPPPPPPPPVSQPVSQNMQHIPPPPIRYPIPGPRPHYRGRGGRF
;
A
#
# COMPACT_ATOMS: atom_id res chain seq x y z
N MET A 1 1.84 -46.90 -36.36
CA MET A 1 1.93 -45.47 -36.68
C MET A 1 0.84 -44.75 -35.93
N SER A 2 1.18 -43.97 -34.90
CA SER A 2 0.23 -43.14 -34.15
C SER A 2 0.26 -41.75 -34.79
N THR A 3 -0.67 -41.47 -35.70
CA THR A 3 -0.89 -40.10 -36.15
C THR A 3 -1.64 -39.36 -35.04
N GLU A 4 -1.21 -38.15 -34.68
CA GLU A 4 -1.84 -37.31 -33.66
C GLU A 4 -3.27 -36.91 -34.07
N LEU A 5 -4.25 -37.78 -33.81
CA LEU A 5 -5.68 -37.47 -33.86
C LEU A 5 -6.11 -36.48 -32.76
N SER A 6 -5.22 -36.15 -31.82
CA SER A 6 -5.42 -35.12 -30.78
C SER A 6 -5.84 -33.77 -31.38
N ASN A 7 -5.31 -33.41 -32.55
CA ASN A 7 -5.64 -32.17 -33.24
C ASN A 7 -7.09 -32.13 -33.77
N LEU A 8 -7.71 -33.28 -34.05
CA LEU A 8 -9.11 -33.33 -34.51
C LEU A 8 -10.08 -33.02 -33.36
N LEU A 9 -9.84 -33.59 -32.17
CA LEU A 9 -10.65 -33.32 -30.98
C LEU A 9 -10.57 -31.85 -30.57
N LEU A 10 -9.36 -31.29 -30.56
CA LEU A 10 -9.13 -29.88 -30.20
C LEU A 10 -9.79 -28.90 -31.19
N ARG A 11 -9.75 -29.23 -32.49
CA ARG A 11 -10.51 -28.50 -33.52
C ARG A 11 -12.01 -28.58 -33.28
N GLY A 12 -12.52 -29.75 -32.89
CA GLY A 12 -13.93 -29.93 -32.52
C GLY A 12 -14.34 -29.01 -31.35
N TYR A 13 -13.55 -28.99 -30.28
CA TYR A 13 -13.79 -28.10 -29.14
C TYR A 13 -13.70 -26.61 -29.52
N THR A 14 -12.70 -26.23 -30.30
CA THR A 14 -12.59 -24.84 -30.79
C THR A 14 -13.82 -24.43 -31.61
N LYS A 15 -14.30 -25.31 -32.50
CA LYS A 15 -15.50 -25.07 -33.32
C LYS A 15 -16.77 -24.88 -32.50
N ILE A 16 -17.01 -25.71 -31.48
CA ILE A 16 -18.21 -25.55 -30.63
C ILE A 16 -18.14 -24.28 -29.77
N LEU A 17 -16.94 -23.83 -29.39
CA LEU A 17 -16.77 -22.54 -28.72
C LEU A 17 -17.14 -21.37 -29.64
N GLU A 18 -16.69 -21.40 -30.90
CA GLU A 18 -16.94 -20.34 -31.89
C GLU A 18 -18.42 -20.27 -32.31
N THR A 19 -19.04 -21.43 -32.56
CA THR A 19 -20.43 -21.52 -33.02
C THR A 19 -21.45 -21.39 -31.90
N GLY A 20 -21.06 -21.74 -30.66
CA GLY A 20 -21.97 -21.85 -29.53
C GLY A 20 -22.94 -23.04 -29.65
N GLU A 21 -22.76 -23.95 -30.59
CA GLU A 21 -23.58 -25.17 -30.70
C GLU A 21 -23.45 -26.01 -29.43
N PHE A 22 -24.56 -26.59 -28.95
CA PHE A 22 -24.62 -27.47 -27.77
C PHE A 22 -24.28 -26.81 -26.42
N TYR A 23 -24.26 -25.48 -26.32
CA TYR A 23 -24.08 -24.82 -25.04
C TYR A 23 -25.19 -25.21 -24.05
N ASP A 24 -24.80 -25.47 -22.81
CA ASP A 24 -25.68 -25.84 -21.70
C ASP A 24 -25.49 -24.90 -20.49
N ILE A 25 -24.58 -23.93 -20.60
CA ILE A 25 -24.28 -22.94 -19.56
C ILE A 25 -24.07 -21.54 -20.16
N GLU A 26 -24.63 -20.55 -19.48
CA GLU A 26 -24.37 -19.12 -19.69
C GLU A 26 -23.67 -18.53 -18.45
N ILE A 27 -22.49 -17.97 -18.67
CA ILE A 27 -21.70 -17.31 -17.62
C ILE A 27 -21.69 -15.81 -17.86
N LEU A 28 -22.31 -15.04 -16.96
CA LEU A 28 -22.18 -13.59 -16.92
C LEU A 28 -20.86 -13.21 -16.27
N VAL A 29 -19.96 -12.58 -17.03
CA VAL A 29 -18.59 -12.23 -16.64
C VAL A 29 -18.42 -10.73 -16.57
N GLY A 30 -17.58 -10.28 -15.63
CA GLY A 30 -17.25 -8.87 -15.40
C GLY A 30 -18.25 -8.15 -14.51
N GLU A 31 -17.97 -6.88 -14.26
CA GLU A 31 -18.80 -5.95 -13.49
C GLU A 31 -19.32 -4.82 -14.38
N GLN A 32 -20.51 -4.29 -14.06
CA GLN A 32 -21.13 -3.21 -14.83
C GLN A 32 -20.22 -1.98 -14.86
N PRO A 33 -20.08 -1.29 -16.01
CA PRO A 33 -20.81 -1.49 -17.28
C PRO A 33 -20.21 -2.57 -18.20
N ASN A 34 -19.05 -3.13 -17.87
CA ASN A 34 -18.27 -4.02 -18.73
C ASN A 34 -18.59 -5.50 -18.45
N THR A 35 -19.80 -5.91 -18.79
CA THR A 35 -20.24 -7.31 -18.64
C THR A 35 -20.49 -8.00 -19.97
N LYS A 36 -20.22 -9.31 -20.05
CA LYS A 36 -20.53 -10.15 -21.22
C LYS A 36 -21.05 -11.50 -20.79
N ILE A 37 -22.04 -12.04 -21.52
CA ILE A 37 -22.51 -13.42 -21.35
C ILE A 37 -21.71 -14.32 -22.29
N PHE A 38 -21.09 -15.35 -21.72
CA PHE A 38 -20.40 -16.42 -22.44
C PHE A 38 -21.27 -17.66 -22.49
N ARG A 39 -21.54 -18.17 -23.69
CA ARG A 39 -22.24 -19.45 -23.92
C ARG A 39 -21.19 -20.55 -24.06
N LEU A 40 -21.19 -21.49 -23.12
CA LEU A 40 -20.13 -22.50 -22.96
C LEU A 40 -20.72 -23.88 -22.67
N HIS A 41 -19.84 -24.85 -22.46
CA HIS A 41 -20.15 -26.25 -22.19
C HIS A 41 -19.70 -26.63 -20.79
N SER A 42 -20.66 -26.95 -19.92
CA SER A 42 -20.44 -27.29 -18.52
C SER A 42 -19.51 -28.48 -18.38
N PHE A 43 -19.64 -29.48 -19.26
CA PHE A 43 -18.78 -30.67 -19.25
C PHE A 43 -17.31 -30.30 -19.47
N VAL A 44 -17.01 -29.50 -20.50
CA VAL A 44 -15.64 -29.05 -20.81
C VAL A 44 -15.06 -28.28 -19.63
N LEU A 45 -15.82 -27.33 -19.08
CA LEU A 45 -15.39 -26.54 -17.91
C LEU A 45 -15.08 -27.43 -16.69
N LYS A 46 -15.95 -28.41 -16.38
CA LYS A 46 -15.77 -29.34 -15.24
C LYS A 46 -14.57 -30.27 -15.42
N VAL A 47 -14.22 -30.61 -16.66
CA VAL A 47 -13.04 -31.45 -16.93
C VAL A 47 -11.76 -30.65 -16.76
N CYS A 48 -11.73 -29.42 -17.28
CA CYS A 48 -10.52 -28.59 -17.33
C CYS A 48 -10.23 -27.81 -16.05
N SER A 49 -11.25 -27.48 -15.25
CA SER A 49 -11.10 -26.64 -14.06
C SER A 49 -11.69 -27.31 -12.82
N PRO A 50 -10.86 -27.59 -11.78
CA PRO A 50 -11.34 -28.07 -10.49
C PRO A 50 -12.37 -27.13 -9.84
N TYR A 51 -12.21 -25.82 -10.03
CA TYR A 51 -13.18 -24.83 -9.59
C TYR A 51 -14.55 -25.07 -10.22
N PHE A 52 -14.63 -25.15 -11.55
CA PHE A 52 -15.91 -25.40 -12.22
C PHE A 52 -16.46 -26.79 -11.94
N ARG A 53 -15.61 -27.82 -11.78
CA ARG A 53 -16.03 -29.15 -11.32
C ARG A 53 -16.81 -29.05 -10.02
N THR A 54 -16.30 -28.29 -9.07
CA THR A 54 -16.91 -28.13 -7.74
C THR A 54 -18.14 -27.21 -7.81
N ALA A 55 -17.99 -26.03 -8.39
CA ALA A 55 -19.04 -25.02 -8.48
C ALA A 55 -20.27 -25.51 -9.25
N LEU A 56 -20.07 -26.29 -10.31
CA LEU A 56 -21.13 -26.88 -11.14
C LEU A 56 -21.57 -28.28 -10.68
N SER A 57 -21.10 -28.76 -9.53
CA SER A 57 -21.69 -29.92 -8.84
C SER A 57 -22.61 -29.53 -7.68
N SER A 58 -22.80 -28.23 -7.45
CA SER A 58 -23.61 -27.70 -6.35
C SER A 58 -25.11 -27.83 -6.62
N ASN A 59 -25.88 -28.17 -5.58
CA ASN A 59 -27.36 -28.19 -5.66
C ASN A 59 -27.97 -26.78 -5.79
N TRP A 60 -27.17 -25.71 -5.67
CA TRP A 60 -27.62 -24.32 -5.79
C TRP A 60 -27.44 -23.72 -7.18
N ILE A 61 -27.13 -24.55 -8.18
CA ILE A 61 -27.05 -24.08 -9.56
C ILE A 61 -28.42 -23.61 -10.03
N LYS A 62 -28.46 -22.39 -10.57
CA LYS A 62 -29.67 -21.86 -11.19
C LYS A 62 -29.80 -22.41 -12.60
N ILE A 63 -30.92 -23.04 -12.91
CA ILE A 63 -31.23 -23.55 -14.25
C ILE A 63 -32.48 -22.83 -14.74
N GLU A 64 -32.39 -22.24 -15.94
CA GLU A 64 -33.51 -21.58 -16.61
C GLU A 64 -33.56 -22.08 -18.06
N ASN A 65 -34.71 -22.57 -18.52
CA ASN A 65 -34.89 -23.12 -19.87
C ASN A 65 -33.83 -24.19 -20.22
N ASN A 66 -33.53 -25.08 -19.26
CA ASN A 66 -32.47 -26.11 -19.36
C ASN A 66 -31.04 -25.56 -19.54
N ILE A 67 -30.81 -24.26 -19.34
CA ILE A 67 -29.49 -23.64 -19.37
C ILE A 67 -29.07 -23.26 -17.96
N ILE A 68 -27.86 -23.67 -17.58
CA ILE A 68 -27.23 -23.28 -16.32
C ILE A 68 -26.89 -21.79 -16.39
N LYS A 69 -27.29 -21.02 -15.38
CA LYS A 69 -26.91 -19.61 -15.23
C LYS A 69 -25.84 -19.48 -14.15
N PHE A 70 -24.69 -18.95 -14.52
CA PHE A 70 -23.56 -18.74 -13.62
C PHE A 70 -23.07 -17.29 -13.71
N LYS A 71 -22.42 -16.80 -12.65
CA LYS A 71 -21.85 -15.46 -12.60
C LYS A 71 -20.39 -15.51 -12.17
N LYS A 72 -19.55 -14.71 -12.81
CA LYS A 72 -18.14 -14.57 -12.48
C LYS A 72 -17.69 -13.11 -12.58
N PRO A 73 -18.13 -12.25 -11.63
CA PRO A 73 -17.84 -10.82 -11.69
C PRO A 73 -16.35 -10.49 -11.50
N ASN A 74 -15.63 -11.28 -10.69
CA ASN A 74 -14.23 -11.03 -10.33
C ASN A 74 -13.22 -11.17 -11.49
N ILE A 75 -13.65 -11.62 -12.68
CA ILE A 75 -12.77 -11.78 -13.85
C ILE A 75 -13.27 -10.83 -14.93
N SER A 76 -12.35 -10.07 -15.52
CA SER A 76 -12.68 -9.18 -16.62
C SER A 76 -13.07 -9.97 -17.88
N VAL A 77 -13.90 -9.37 -18.73
CA VAL A 77 -14.36 -10.00 -19.99
C VAL A 77 -13.17 -10.41 -20.87
N ASN A 78 -12.15 -9.56 -20.98
CA ASN A 78 -10.96 -9.85 -21.78
C ASN A 78 -10.17 -11.06 -21.24
N VAL A 79 -9.90 -11.08 -19.94
CA VAL A 79 -9.15 -12.18 -19.30
C VAL A 79 -9.91 -13.50 -19.41
N PHE A 80 -11.22 -13.48 -19.22
CA PHE A 80 -12.04 -14.67 -19.35
C PHE A 80 -12.09 -15.18 -20.79
N ASP A 81 -12.11 -14.28 -21.79
CA ASP A 81 -12.04 -14.66 -23.20
C ASP A 81 -10.73 -15.43 -23.51
N ILE A 82 -9.59 -14.93 -23.03
CA ILE A 82 -8.29 -15.62 -23.16
C ILE A 82 -8.33 -17.01 -22.49
N LEU A 83 -8.87 -17.10 -21.26
CA LEU A 83 -8.97 -18.38 -20.54
C LEU A 83 -9.90 -19.37 -21.24
N THR A 84 -11.04 -18.92 -21.77
CA THR A 84 -11.96 -19.80 -22.49
C THR A 84 -11.32 -20.31 -23.78
N LYS A 85 -10.64 -19.46 -24.55
CA LYS A 85 -9.85 -19.90 -25.71
C LYS A 85 -8.81 -20.94 -25.32
N PHE A 86 -8.08 -20.73 -24.23
CA PHE A 86 -7.11 -21.70 -23.72
C PHE A 86 -7.77 -23.05 -23.35
N ILE A 87 -8.89 -23.02 -22.62
CA ILE A 87 -9.60 -24.25 -22.19
C ILE A 87 -10.03 -25.11 -23.39
N TYR A 88 -10.47 -24.50 -24.49
CA TYR A 88 -10.99 -25.22 -25.65
C TYR A 88 -9.95 -25.53 -26.72
N SER A 89 -8.87 -24.74 -26.82
CA SER A 89 -7.87 -24.87 -27.86
C SER A 89 -6.48 -25.31 -27.36
N GLY A 90 -6.25 -25.34 -26.05
CA GLY A 90 -4.94 -25.57 -25.45
C GLY A 90 -3.90 -24.48 -25.74
N LYS A 91 -4.27 -23.41 -26.47
CA LYS A 91 -3.39 -22.32 -26.85
C LYS A 91 -3.60 -21.12 -25.94
N LEU A 92 -2.51 -20.59 -25.42
CA LEU A 92 -2.50 -19.40 -24.60
C LEU A 92 -1.85 -18.26 -25.36
N GLU A 93 -2.57 -17.17 -25.54
CA GLU A 93 -2.05 -15.94 -26.15
C GLU A 93 -1.72 -14.95 -25.04
N LEU A 94 -0.42 -14.77 -24.79
CA LEU A 94 0.10 -13.79 -23.84
C LEU A 94 0.72 -12.63 -24.62
N GLU A 95 0.38 -11.41 -24.22
CA GLU A 95 0.95 -10.20 -24.81
C GLU A 95 2.27 -9.87 -24.11
N ASN A 96 3.39 -9.81 -24.86
CA ASN A 96 4.72 -9.58 -24.27
C ASN A 96 4.83 -8.29 -23.44
N ASN A 97 4.08 -7.24 -23.81
CA ASN A 97 4.20 -5.90 -23.20
C ASN A 97 3.07 -5.53 -22.25
N ASN A 98 2.11 -6.45 -22.00
CA ASN A 98 0.92 -6.17 -21.21
C ASN A 98 0.96 -6.88 -19.85
N VAL A 99 1.87 -6.43 -18.98
CA VAL A 99 2.08 -7.01 -17.65
C VAL A 99 0.78 -7.05 -16.84
N LYS A 100 0.00 -5.98 -16.86
CA LYS A 100 -1.27 -5.89 -16.11
C LYS A 100 -2.27 -6.98 -16.54
N THR A 101 -2.44 -7.19 -17.84
CA THR A 101 -3.37 -8.23 -18.35
C THR A 101 -2.84 -9.64 -18.05
N ASN A 102 -1.53 -9.88 -18.22
CA ASN A 102 -0.93 -11.18 -17.91
C ASN A 102 -0.99 -11.51 -16.42
N VAL A 103 -0.82 -10.52 -15.54
CA VAL A 103 -1.00 -10.68 -14.09
C VAL A 103 -2.47 -10.93 -13.75
N ALA A 104 -3.40 -10.18 -14.36
CA ALA A 104 -4.84 -10.45 -14.17
C ALA A 104 -5.25 -11.85 -14.64
N LEU A 105 -4.62 -12.34 -15.72
CA LEU A 105 -4.78 -13.70 -16.21
C LEU A 105 -4.22 -14.74 -15.24
N LEU A 106 -3.06 -14.49 -14.62
CA LEU A 106 -2.49 -15.34 -13.57
C LEU A 106 -3.45 -15.45 -12.37
N ILE A 107 -4.00 -14.34 -11.90
CA ILE A 107 -4.97 -14.32 -10.78
C ILE A 107 -6.24 -15.10 -11.16
N ALA A 108 -6.76 -14.89 -12.37
CA ALA A 108 -7.95 -15.58 -12.84
C ALA A 108 -7.71 -17.09 -13.04
N ALA A 109 -6.53 -17.48 -13.53
CA ALA A 109 -6.13 -18.88 -13.63
C ALA A 109 -6.09 -19.56 -12.25
N ASP A 110 -5.53 -18.88 -11.25
CA ASP A 110 -5.52 -19.34 -9.87
C ASP A 110 -6.92 -19.49 -9.28
N GLU A 111 -7.79 -18.49 -9.48
CA GLU A 111 -9.18 -18.54 -9.01
C GLU A 111 -9.97 -19.69 -9.65
N LEU A 112 -9.64 -20.05 -10.90
CA LEU A 112 -10.19 -21.22 -11.59
C LEU A 112 -9.44 -22.54 -11.30
N CYS A 113 -8.47 -22.51 -10.40
CA CYS A 113 -7.61 -23.63 -9.99
C CYS A 113 -6.85 -24.29 -11.16
N LEU A 114 -6.34 -23.48 -12.10
CA LEU A 114 -5.55 -23.90 -13.25
C LEU A 114 -4.03 -23.83 -12.94
N ASN A 115 -3.57 -24.65 -11.99
CA ASN A 115 -2.22 -24.51 -11.42
C ASN A 115 -1.07 -24.59 -12.44
N ASP A 116 -1.15 -25.50 -13.42
CA ASP A 116 -0.12 -25.63 -14.46
C ASP A 116 -0.04 -24.37 -15.34
N LEU A 117 -1.20 -23.73 -15.58
CA LEU A 117 -1.28 -22.47 -16.30
C LEU A 117 -0.66 -21.33 -15.47
N CYS A 118 -0.88 -21.30 -14.15
CA CYS A 118 -0.24 -20.32 -13.27
C CYS A 118 1.29 -20.39 -13.37
N ILE A 119 1.86 -21.59 -13.26
CA ILE A 119 3.31 -21.83 -13.38
C ILE A 119 3.83 -21.36 -14.75
N TYR A 120 3.08 -21.62 -15.82
CA TYR A 120 3.44 -21.17 -17.17
C TYR A 120 3.47 -19.65 -17.27
N ILE A 121 2.42 -18.96 -16.78
CA ILE A 121 2.32 -17.50 -16.85
C ILE A 121 3.40 -16.83 -15.99
N GLU A 122 3.69 -17.33 -14.78
CA GLU A 122 4.78 -16.79 -13.95
C GLU A 122 6.13 -16.87 -14.68
N LYS A 123 6.45 -18.03 -15.27
CA LYS A 123 7.69 -18.20 -16.05
C LYS A 123 7.73 -17.31 -17.28
N PHE A 124 6.58 -17.07 -17.92
CA PHE A 124 6.50 -16.16 -19.05
C PHE A 124 6.79 -14.71 -18.63
N LEU A 125 6.17 -14.25 -17.54
CA LEU A 125 6.37 -12.89 -16.99
C LEU A 125 7.85 -12.64 -16.66
N LEU A 126 8.54 -13.63 -16.09
CA LEU A 126 9.95 -13.55 -15.74
C LEU A 126 10.91 -13.49 -16.92
N LYS A 127 10.45 -13.74 -18.16
CA LYS A 127 11.30 -13.54 -19.35
C LYS A 127 11.66 -12.07 -19.58
N ASN A 128 10.88 -11.14 -19.01
CA ASN A 128 11.14 -9.71 -19.12
C ASN A 128 11.11 -9.03 -17.75
N GLU A 129 12.16 -9.23 -16.97
CA GLU A 129 12.31 -8.64 -15.64
C GLU A 129 12.20 -7.11 -15.64
N GLU A 130 12.64 -6.44 -16.71
CA GLU A 130 12.60 -4.99 -16.80
C GLU A 130 11.16 -4.46 -16.80
N LEU A 131 10.26 -5.12 -17.54
CA LEU A 131 8.84 -4.79 -17.49
C LEU A 131 8.23 -5.04 -16.11
N LEU A 132 8.70 -6.04 -15.37
CA LEU A 132 8.26 -6.28 -13.99
C LEU A 132 8.75 -5.18 -13.05
N LYS A 133 9.99 -4.71 -13.20
CA LYS A 133 10.54 -3.57 -12.43
C LYS A 133 9.82 -2.26 -12.73
N GLN A 134 9.35 -2.07 -13.96
CA GLN A 134 8.52 -0.92 -14.31
C GLN A 134 7.12 -0.96 -13.69
N ASN A 135 6.63 -2.13 -13.28
CA ASN A 135 5.33 -2.32 -12.61
C ASN A 135 5.53 -2.93 -11.21
N PHE A 136 6.55 -2.46 -10.50
CA PHE A 136 7.03 -3.13 -9.29
C PHE A 136 6.01 -3.08 -8.14
N VAL A 137 5.15 -2.05 -8.08
CA VAL A 137 4.08 -1.98 -7.07
C VAL A 137 3.03 -3.06 -7.31
N LEU A 138 2.65 -3.30 -8.58
CA LEU A 138 1.77 -4.41 -8.91
C LEU A 138 2.38 -5.74 -8.49
N ILE A 139 3.65 -5.99 -8.80
CA ILE A 139 4.31 -7.24 -8.43
C ILE A 139 4.38 -7.38 -6.91
N GLN A 140 4.73 -6.31 -6.20
CA GLN A 140 4.72 -6.26 -4.74
C GLN A 140 3.35 -6.64 -4.14
N ASP A 141 2.25 -6.05 -4.64
CA ASP A 141 0.90 -6.32 -4.14
C ASP A 141 0.49 -7.78 -4.40
N ILE A 142 0.87 -8.32 -5.56
CA ILE A 142 0.62 -9.73 -5.90
C ILE A 142 1.42 -10.68 -5.03
N SER A 143 2.71 -10.43 -4.83
CA SER A 143 3.57 -11.23 -3.95
C SER A 143 3.07 -11.25 -2.51
N ASN A 144 2.51 -10.13 -2.02
CA ASN A 144 1.94 -10.07 -0.68
C ASN A 144 0.57 -10.78 -0.56
N LYS A 145 -0.25 -10.75 -1.61
CA LYS A 145 -1.61 -11.31 -1.59
C LYS A 145 -1.66 -12.82 -1.88
N PHE A 146 -0.77 -13.32 -2.74
CA PHE A 146 -0.85 -14.66 -3.31
C PHE A 146 0.42 -15.47 -3.02
N THR A 147 0.40 -16.25 -1.94
CA THR A 147 1.55 -17.06 -1.50
C THR A 147 1.90 -18.21 -2.45
N GLN A 148 0.98 -18.58 -3.34
CA GLN A 148 1.17 -19.63 -4.33
C GLN A 148 1.97 -19.19 -5.56
N PHE A 149 2.11 -17.88 -5.82
CA PHE A 149 2.93 -17.35 -6.91
C PHE A 149 4.38 -17.25 -6.46
N ILE A 150 5.00 -18.43 -6.32
CA ILE A 150 6.32 -18.59 -5.70
C ILE A 150 7.40 -17.89 -6.54
N TYR A 151 7.32 -17.97 -7.87
CA TYR A 151 8.37 -17.42 -8.73
C TYR A 151 8.34 -15.89 -8.76
N LEU A 152 7.15 -15.29 -8.86
CA LEU A 152 7.01 -13.82 -8.77
C LEU A 152 7.38 -13.31 -7.38
N SER A 153 7.01 -14.02 -6.32
CA SER A 153 7.35 -13.64 -4.94
C SER A 153 8.85 -13.69 -4.68
N GLN A 154 9.56 -14.71 -5.19
CA GLN A 154 11.02 -14.78 -5.13
C GLN A 154 11.66 -13.62 -5.90
N PHE A 155 11.20 -13.37 -7.12
CA PHE A 155 11.69 -12.24 -7.91
C PHE A 155 11.53 -10.90 -7.18
N TYR A 156 10.35 -10.63 -6.62
CA TYR A 156 10.10 -9.40 -5.86
C TYR A 156 11.05 -9.28 -4.66
N ASN A 157 11.12 -10.32 -3.82
CA ASN A 157 11.94 -10.31 -2.61
C ASN A 157 13.42 -10.12 -2.92
N ASP A 158 13.95 -10.86 -3.89
CA ASP A 158 15.37 -10.79 -4.28
C ASP A 158 15.70 -9.42 -4.89
N THR A 159 14.79 -8.85 -5.68
CA THR A 159 14.96 -7.55 -6.31
C THR A 159 14.89 -6.41 -5.29
N PHE A 160 13.87 -6.46 -4.41
CA PHE A 160 13.68 -5.45 -3.37
C PHE A 160 14.77 -5.50 -2.30
N GLN A 161 15.29 -6.69 -1.97
CA GLN A 161 16.42 -6.82 -1.04
C GLN A 161 17.70 -6.18 -1.60
N LYS A 162 17.93 -6.27 -2.91
CA LYS A 162 19.10 -5.69 -3.58
C LYS A 162 19.01 -4.17 -3.70
N ASP A 163 17.84 -3.66 -4.09
CA ASP A 163 17.61 -2.22 -4.26
C ASP A 163 16.17 -1.85 -3.89
N PRO A 164 15.92 -1.46 -2.62
CA PRO A 164 14.61 -0.95 -2.19
C PRO A 164 14.15 0.30 -2.95
N SER A 165 15.07 1.07 -3.54
CA SER A 165 14.73 2.32 -4.25
C SER A 165 13.93 2.06 -5.54
N LEU A 166 13.96 0.83 -6.07
CA LEU A 166 13.24 0.45 -7.28
C LEU A 166 11.74 0.68 -7.18
N ILE A 167 11.15 0.55 -5.99
CA ILE A 167 9.72 0.80 -5.80
C ILE A 167 9.34 2.24 -6.16
N PHE A 168 10.21 3.21 -5.87
CA PHE A 168 10.01 4.62 -6.18
C PHE A 168 10.22 4.92 -7.67
N LYS A 169 11.00 4.10 -8.38
CA LYS A 169 11.28 4.23 -9.81
C LYS A 169 10.22 3.56 -10.69
N ALA A 170 9.29 2.80 -10.10
CA ALA A 170 8.24 2.11 -10.84
C ALA A 170 7.24 3.09 -11.45
N ASN A 171 6.74 2.77 -12.65
CA ASN A 171 5.75 3.61 -13.36
C ASN A 171 4.39 3.58 -12.66
N ASP A 172 4.10 2.53 -11.90
CA ASP A 172 2.89 2.36 -11.12
C ASP A 172 3.05 2.77 -9.64
N PHE A 173 4.12 3.50 -9.30
CA PHE A 173 4.44 3.90 -7.94
C PHE A 173 3.25 4.51 -7.20
N THR A 174 2.52 5.43 -7.82
CA THR A 174 1.42 6.15 -7.16
C THR A 174 0.26 5.24 -6.72
N THR A 175 0.17 4.02 -7.27
CA THR A 175 -0.83 3.01 -6.88
C THR A 175 -0.51 2.30 -5.57
N ILE A 176 0.67 2.55 -4.97
CA ILE A 176 1.09 1.92 -3.72
C ILE A 176 0.15 2.29 -2.57
N LYS A 177 -0.20 1.28 -1.77
CA LYS A 177 -1.03 1.50 -0.58
C LYS A 177 -0.23 2.23 0.48
N LYS A 178 -0.91 3.13 1.20
CA LYS A 178 -0.34 3.96 2.26
C LYS A 178 0.44 3.14 3.30
N GLU A 179 -0.11 2.01 3.73
CA GLU A 179 0.49 1.16 4.76
C GLU A 179 1.81 0.56 4.30
N ILE A 180 1.88 0.15 3.02
CA ILE A 180 3.06 -0.44 2.41
C ILE A 180 4.13 0.63 2.23
N LEU A 181 3.76 1.78 1.70
CA LEU A 181 4.69 2.91 1.55
C LEU A 181 5.27 3.32 2.91
N LEU A 182 4.45 3.32 3.95
CA LEU A 182 4.87 3.68 5.30
C LEU A 182 5.86 2.66 5.86
N ASP A 183 5.58 1.37 5.68
CA ASP A 183 6.47 0.29 6.10
C ASP A 183 7.84 0.39 5.41
N ILE A 184 7.86 0.65 4.10
CA ILE A 184 9.10 0.82 3.33
C ILE A 184 9.90 2.01 3.85
N ILE A 185 9.28 3.19 4.00
CA ILE A 185 9.98 4.38 4.47
C ILE A 185 10.45 4.20 5.92
N ALA A 186 9.63 3.59 6.79
CA ALA A 186 9.99 3.39 8.19
C ALA A 186 11.14 2.40 8.39
N ASN A 187 11.19 1.31 7.62
CA ASN A 187 12.12 0.20 7.85
C ASN A 187 13.32 0.19 6.89
N LYS A 188 13.28 0.95 5.79
CA LYS A 188 14.33 0.97 4.76
C LYS A 188 14.90 2.36 4.48
N ASN A 189 14.58 3.38 5.29
CA ASN A 189 15.09 4.75 5.08
C ASN A 189 16.61 4.83 4.86
N HIS A 190 17.41 3.98 5.52
CA HIS A 190 18.87 3.94 5.36
C HIS A 190 19.34 3.67 3.92
N PHE A 191 18.50 3.04 3.09
CA PHE A 191 18.79 2.71 1.69
C PHE A 191 18.18 3.71 0.70
N LEU A 192 17.46 4.71 1.21
CA LEU A 192 16.64 5.61 0.41
C LEU A 192 17.15 7.03 0.56
N ASN A 193 17.32 7.72 -0.56
CA ASN A 193 17.72 9.12 -0.55
C ASN A 193 16.56 9.99 -0.02
N PRO A 194 16.71 10.72 1.10
CA PRO A 194 15.59 11.45 1.71
C PRO A 194 14.91 12.48 0.80
N ILE A 195 15.65 13.10 -0.13
CA ILE A 195 15.03 14.03 -1.08
C ILE A 195 14.19 13.31 -2.14
N GLU A 196 14.60 12.11 -2.56
CA GLU A 196 13.81 11.29 -3.48
C GLU A 196 12.52 10.81 -2.81
N ILE A 197 12.57 10.44 -1.51
CA ILE A 197 11.38 10.10 -0.74
C ILE A 197 10.40 11.28 -0.72
N TRP A 198 10.89 12.50 -0.47
CA TRP A 198 10.06 13.69 -0.45
C TRP A 198 9.39 13.94 -1.81
N ASP A 199 10.17 13.92 -2.90
CA ASP A 199 9.65 14.13 -4.26
C ASP A 199 8.59 13.07 -4.62
N LYS A 200 8.79 11.83 -4.19
CA LYS A 200 7.84 10.74 -4.43
C LYS A 200 6.60 10.82 -3.55
N LEU A 201 6.71 11.26 -2.30
CA LEU A 201 5.55 11.52 -1.45
C LEU A 201 4.67 12.66 -2.00
N MET A 202 5.28 13.68 -2.59
CA MET A 202 4.56 14.73 -3.31
C MET A 202 3.76 14.14 -4.48
N GLU A 203 4.42 13.36 -5.35
CA GLU A 203 3.79 12.68 -6.50
C GLU A 203 2.62 11.78 -6.06
N TRP A 204 2.86 10.93 -5.05
CA TRP A 204 1.85 10.04 -4.49
C TRP A 204 0.67 10.82 -3.91
N ALA A 205 0.91 11.84 -3.10
CA ALA A 205 -0.16 12.60 -2.46
C ALA A 205 -1.07 13.31 -3.48
N ILE A 206 -0.49 13.83 -4.58
CA ILE A 206 -1.24 14.44 -5.69
C ILE A 206 -2.15 13.39 -6.33
N ASP A 207 -1.65 12.18 -6.61
CA ASP A 207 -2.45 11.10 -7.22
C ASP A 207 -3.54 10.56 -6.27
N GLN A 208 -3.31 10.60 -4.95
CA GLN A 208 -4.32 10.18 -3.96
C GLN A 208 -5.47 11.18 -3.77
N SER A 209 -5.35 12.42 -4.26
CA SER A 209 -6.33 13.47 -3.98
C SER A 209 -6.74 14.23 -5.23
N ASN A 210 -8.03 14.16 -5.56
CA ASN A 210 -8.63 14.97 -6.63
C ASN A 210 -8.61 16.47 -6.34
N GLU A 211 -8.29 16.88 -5.11
CA GLU A 211 -8.27 18.27 -4.67
C GLU A 211 -6.88 18.90 -4.76
N LEU A 212 -5.81 18.12 -4.99
CA LEU A 212 -4.45 18.64 -5.12
C LEU A 212 -4.09 18.89 -6.58
N PRO A 213 -3.86 20.16 -6.99
CA PRO A 213 -3.37 20.45 -8.33
C PRO A 213 -1.97 19.85 -8.55
N SER A 214 -1.69 19.35 -9.75
CA SER A 214 -0.35 18.87 -10.12
C SER A 214 0.72 19.96 -10.05
N ASP A 215 0.31 21.21 -10.32
CA ASP A 215 1.19 22.38 -10.19
C ASP A 215 1.15 22.92 -8.76
N VAL A 216 2.21 22.60 -8.02
CA VAL A 216 2.44 23.00 -6.63
C VAL A 216 2.37 24.51 -6.43
N THR A 217 2.76 25.32 -7.42
CA THR A 217 2.76 26.78 -7.30
C THR A 217 1.34 27.37 -7.18
N LYS A 218 0.31 26.59 -7.54
CA LYS A 218 -1.11 26.96 -7.46
C LYS A 218 -1.77 26.53 -6.16
N TRP A 219 -1.02 25.93 -5.23
CA TRP A 219 -1.60 25.43 -3.99
C TRP A 219 -2.04 26.56 -3.06
N THR A 220 -3.26 26.45 -2.56
CA THR A 220 -3.81 27.28 -1.48
C THR A 220 -3.48 26.67 -0.11
N ASP A 221 -3.75 27.40 0.97
CA ASP A 221 -3.60 26.89 2.34
C ASP A 221 -4.45 25.63 2.60
N ILE A 222 -5.60 25.49 1.92
CA ILE A 222 -6.44 24.30 1.99
C ILE A 222 -5.70 23.11 1.36
N ASN A 223 -5.10 23.29 0.19
CA ASN A 223 -4.30 22.25 -0.47
C ASN A 223 -3.12 21.82 0.40
N VAL A 224 -2.39 22.78 1.00
CA VAL A 224 -1.30 22.49 1.93
C VAL A 224 -1.79 21.69 3.15
N THR A 225 -2.98 21.99 3.67
CA THR A 225 -3.58 21.26 4.79
C THR A 225 -3.95 19.83 4.41
N ILE A 226 -4.49 19.60 3.21
CA ILE A 226 -4.79 18.25 2.68
C ILE A 226 -3.49 17.46 2.55
N PHE A 227 -2.48 18.04 1.90
CA PHE A 227 -1.17 17.43 1.74
C PHE A 227 -0.55 17.07 3.10
N LYS A 228 -0.59 18.00 4.07
CA LYS A 228 -0.12 17.76 5.45
C LYS A 228 -0.76 16.51 6.05
N LYS A 229 -2.09 16.37 5.97
CA LYS A 229 -2.80 15.21 6.51
C LYS A 229 -2.40 13.90 5.83
N LEU A 230 -2.18 13.92 4.51
CA LEU A 230 -1.76 12.74 3.75
C LEU A 230 -0.37 12.28 4.15
N ILE A 231 0.59 13.22 4.23
CA ILE A 231 1.99 12.87 4.42
C ILE A 231 2.47 12.83 5.89
N GLN A 232 1.66 13.34 6.83
CA GLN A 232 1.99 13.36 8.26
C GLN A 232 2.58 12.03 8.79
N PRO A 233 2.02 10.84 8.46
CA PRO A 233 2.54 9.58 8.99
C PRO A 233 3.97 9.26 8.55
N PHE A 234 4.45 9.83 7.44
CA PHE A 234 5.78 9.55 6.91
C PHE A 234 6.85 10.50 7.43
N LEU A 235 6.48 11.70 7.87
CA LEU A 235 7.42 12.79 8.18
C LEU A 235 8.48 12.39 9.22
N SER A 236 8.11 11.67 10.27
CA SER A 236 9.05 11.25 11.31
C SER A 236 10.08 10.21 10.86
N HIS A 237 9.89 9.59 9.70
CA HIS A 237 10.74 8.53 9.17
C HIS A 237 11.76 9.01 8.13
N ILE A 238 11.64 10.26 7.67
CA ILE A 238 12.53 10.86 6.68
C ILE A 238 13.66 11.59 7.39
N ASN A 239 14.91 11.29 7.02
CA ASN A 239 16.06 12.00 7.55
C ASN A 239 16.27 13.33 6.82
N PHE A 240 15.50 14.35 7.18
CA PHE A 240 15.61 15.69 6.59
C PHE A 240 16.99 16.34 6.77
N GLN A 241 17.83 15.85 7.69
CA GLN A 241 19.17 16.38 7.92
C GLN A 241 20.16 15.96 6.83
N GLU A 242 19.91 14.86 6.15
CA GLU A 242 20.74 14.37 5.03
C GLU A 242 20.38 15.00 3.68
N ILE A 243 19.32 15.80 3.63
CA ILE A 243 18.94 16.54 2.41
C ILE A 243 19.97 17.64 2.15
N SER A 244 20.32 17.89 0.89
CA SER A 244 21.24 18.97 0.56
C SER A 244 20.67 20.34 0.96
N ARG A 245 21.52 21.33 1.28
CA ARG A 245 21.05 22.69 1.61
C ARG A 245 20.21 23.31 0.49
N VAL A 246 20.62 23.06 -0.75
CA VAL A 246 19.94 23.57 -1.95
C VAL A 246 18.55 22.98 -2.04
N ASP A 247 18.42 21.65 -1.94
CA ASP A 247 17.14 20.97 -1.97
C ASP A 247 16.25 21.34 -0.78
N PHE A 248 16.82 21.46 0.42
CA PHE A 248 16.07 21.90 1.59
C PHE A 248 15.44 23.29 1.35
N PHE A 249 16.23 24.25 0.88
CA PHE A 249 15.75 25.62 0.66
C PHE A 249 14.72 25.71 -0.46
N GLN A 250 14.88 24.92 -1.53
CA GLN A 250 14.02 24.97 -2.71
C GLN A 250 12.75 24.12 -2.57
N LYS A 251 12.84 22.94 -1.96
CA LYS A 251 11.79 21.92 -1.97
C LYS A 251 11.12 21.70 -0.61
N ILE A 252 11.85 21.85 0.50
CA ILE A 252 11.32 21.56 1.85
C ILE A 252 10.81 22.84 2.52
N LYS A 253 11.61 23.90 2.53
CA LYS A 253 11.32 25.18 3.18
C LYS A 253 9.98 25.82 2.76
N PRO A 254 9.56 25.80 1.47
CA PRO A 254 8.26 26.35 1.08
C PRO A 254 7.09 25.68 1.81
N PHE A 255 7.25 24.43 2.25
CA PHE A 255 6.24 23.64 2.94
C PHE A 255 6.41 23.61 4.46
N LYS A 256 7.07 24.60 5.06
CA LYS A 256 7.28 24.67 6.52
C LYS A 256 6.00 24.42 7.35
N ASN A 257 4.83 24.85 6.85
CA ASN A 257 3.53 24.73 7.53
C ASN A 257 3.03 23.27 7.62
N VAL A 258 3.59 22.38 6.79
CA VAL A 258 3.28 20.94 6.81
C VAL A 258 3.85 20.28 8.06
N PHE A 259 4.96 20.78 8.57
CA PHE A 259 5.64 20.24 9.74
C PHE A 259 5.02 20.72 11.05
N ASP A 260 5.31 20.01 12.13
CA ASP A 260 5.10 20.53 13.48
C ASP A 260 6.23 21.52 13.81
N ASP A 261 5.91 22.65 14.43
CA ASP A 261 6.87 23.75 14.67
C ASP A 261 8.16 23.27 15.35
N LYS A 262 8.05 22.44 16.39
CA LYS A 262 9.20 21.88 17.12
C LYS A 262 10.08 21.01 16.23
N PHE A 263 9.46 20.21 15.37
CA PHE A 263 10.19 19.33 14.46
C PHE A 263 10.89 20.14 13.36
N TYR A 264 10.20 21.14 12.80
CA TYR A 264 10.77 22.02 11.79
C TYR A 264 11.94 22.86 12.31
N ILE A 265 11.83 23.42 13.52
CA ILE A 265 12.91 24.18 14.16
C ILE A 265 14.17 23.31 14.30
N LYS A 266 14.03 22.05 14.73
CA LYS A 266 15.16 21.11 14.83
C LYS A 266 15.85 20.86 13.49
N ILE A 267 15.09 20.77 12.39
CA ILE A 267 15.66 20.66 11.04
C ILE A 267 16.38 21.96 10.66
N LEU A 268 15.77 23.12 10.92
CA LEU A 268 16.35 24.43 10.62
C LEU A 268 17.67 24.68 11.36
N GLU A 269 17.74 24.30 12.64
CA GLU A 269 18.94 24.41 13.47
C GLU A 269 20.12 23.63 12.87
N HIS A 270 19.88 22.40 12.39
CA HIS A 270 20.89 21.59 11.71
C HIS A 270 21.52 22.37 10.53
N TYR A 271 20.69 22.98 9.69
CA TYR A 271 21.17 23.73 8.52
C TYR A 271 21.80 25.08 8.85
N SER A 272 21.45 25.67 9.99
CA SER A 272 21.95 26.97 10.41
C SER A 272 23.29 26.89 11.15
N PHE A 273 23.51 25.82 11.94
CA PHE A 273 24.64 25.74 12.88
C PHE A 273 25.69 24.67 12.56
N ASN A 274 25.38 23.62 11.78
CA ASN A 274 26.39 22.57 11.54
C ASN A 274 27.53 23.00 10.60
N ASN A 275 27.37 24.08 9.83
CA ASN A 275 28.49 24.72 9.13
C ASN A 275 29.60 25.19 10.08
N ILE A 276 29.24 25.61 11.30
CA ILE A 276 30.21 26.12 12.26
C ILE A 276 31.09 24.97 12.78
N HIS A 277 30.55 23.75 12.90
CA HIS A 277 31.32 22.61 13.40
C HIS A 277 32.29 22.04 12.35
N ASP A 278 31.87 21.97 11.08
CA ASP A 278 32.75 21.52 9.99
C ASP A 278 33.84 22.55 9.65
N GLU A 279 33.56 23.85 9.77
CA GLU A 279 34.57 24.92 9.63
C GLU A 279 35.55 24.96 10.81
N LEU A 280 35.10 24.68 12.04
CA LEU A 280 35.97 24.60 13.23
C LEU A 280 36.87 23.36 13.23
N MET A 281 36.40 22.22 12.69
CA MET A 281 37.17 20.97 12.66
C MET A 281 38.14 20.86 11.47
N ASN A 282 37.91 21.61 10.38
CA ASN A 282 38.78 21.63 9.20
C ASN A 282 39.71 22.86 9.12
N SER A 283 39.70 23.74 10.12
CA SER A 283 40.65 24.85 10.20
C SER A 283 42.01 24.36 10.77
N PRO A 284 43.15 24.58 10.08
CA PRO A 284 44.48 24.22 10.59
C PRO A 284 44.94 25.06 11.80
N GLU A 285 44.18 26.07 12.25
CA GLU A 285 44.69 27.13 13.12
C GLU A 285 44.43 26.95 14.62
N PHE A 286 43.81 25.87 15.08
CA PHE A 286 43.65 25.62 16.52
C PHE A 286 44.67 24.63 17.09
N ILE A 287 45.96 24.98 16.97
CA ILE A 287 46.98 24.51 17.92
C ILE A 287 47.23 25.65 18.93
N SER A 288 46.45 25.58 20.01
CA SER A 288 46.75 26.06 21.36
C SER A 288 47.33 27.47 21.54
N GLU A 289 46.46 28.44 21.79
CA GLU A 289 46.76 29.55 22.70
C GLU A 289 46.05 29.30 24.05
N PRO A 290 46.72 29.45 25.20
CA PRO A 290 46.12 29.17 26.49
C PRO A 290 45.04 30.20 26.82
N ALA A 291 43.92 29.69 27.34
CA ALA A 291 42.73 30.46 27.66
C ALA A 291 43.02 31.67 28.56
N MET A 292 42.77 32.88 28.04
CA MET A 292 42.61 34.07 28.87
C MET A 292 41.30 33.97 29.65
N PRO A 293 41.31 34.15 30.98
CA PRO A 293 40.08 34.11 31.77
C PRO A 293 39.20 35.31 31.42
N PHE A 294 38.01 35.04 30.89
CA PHE A 294 36.95 36.04 30.76
C PHE A 294 36.54 36.52 32.15
N PHE A 295 37.06 37.68 32.56
CA PHE A 295 36.49 38.41 33.69
C PHE A 295 35.17 39.05 33.24
N ILE A 296 34.05 38.43 33.61
CA ILE A 296 32.75 39.10 33.58
C ILE A 296 32.78 40.13 34.71
N SER A 297 33.02 41.40 34.39
CA SER A 297 32.77 42.49 35.33
C SER A 297 31.26 42.61 35.54
N PRO A 298 30.75 42.64 36.79
CA PRO A 298 29.34 42.93 37.04
C PRO A 298 29.07 44.41 36.66
N PRO A 299 27.86 44.73 36.17
CA PRO A 299 27.54 46.11 35.81
C PRO A 299 27.58 47.00 37.05
N SER A 300 28.36 48.07 36.97
CA SER A 300 28.50 49.10 38.00
C SER A 300 27.13 49.73 38.31
N SER A 301 26.77 49.74 39.59
CA SER A 301 25.60 50.42 40.14
C SER A 301 25.52 51.89 39.69
N PRO A 302 24.34 52.44 39.34
CA PRO A 302 24.15 53.87 39.27
C PRO A 302 23.94 54.44 40.68
N LEU A 303 24.75 55.46 40.97
CA LEU A 303 24.73 56.31 42.15
C LEU A 303 23.33 56.92 42.40
N MET A 304 22.97 56.99 43.68
CA MET A 304 21.83 57.77 44.18
C MET A 304 22.02 59.28 43.96
N PRO A 305 20.92 60.04 43.87
CA PRO A 305 20.87 61.40 44.40
C PRO A 305 20.03 61.44 45.68
N ASN A 306 20.61 62.06 46.70
CA ASN A 306 20.02 62.42 48.00
C ASN A 306 19.57 63.91 47.84
N ILE A 307 18.39 64.43 48.25
CA ILE A 307 17.80 64.70 49.58
C ILE A 307 16.45 65.45 49.25
N SER A 308 15.26 65.25 49.83
CA SER A 308 14.79 65.80 51.13
C SER A 308 13.31 65.47 51.45
N ASN A 309 13.09 65.12 52.73
CA ASN A 309 11.97 65.46 53.65
C ASN A 309 10.48 65.20 53.33
N ARG A 310 9.89 64.24 54.07
CA ARG A 310 8.82 64.37 55.11
C ARG A 310 8.10 63.02 55.27
N ASN A 311 8.30 62.26 56.35
CA ASN A 311 7.74 62.33 57.72
C ASN A 311 6.55 61.36 57.96
N TYR A 312 6.72 60.49 58.96
CA TYR A 312 5.73 59.69 59.73
C TYR A 312 4.99 58.53 58.99
N ASN A 313 4.72 57.34 59.54
CA ASN A 313 4.82 56.74 60.88
C ASN A 313 4.57 55.20 60.80
N TYR A 314 5.23 54.44 61.69
CA TYR A 314 4.81 53.21 62.38
C TYR A 314 4.39 51.89 61.65
N ILE A 315 5.10 50.83 62.04
CA ILE A 315 4.91 49.35 61.93
C ILE A 315 3.99 48.91 63.11
N PRO A 316 3.14 47.84 63.11
CA PRO A 316 3.63 46.45 62.97
C PRO A 316 2.75 45.32 62.42
N SER A 317 3.46 44.40 61.75
CA SER A 317 3.47 42.93 61.84
C SER A 317 2.24 42.18 62.41
N ARG A 318 1.73 41.18 61.66
CA ARG A 318 1.38 39.86 62.22
C ARG A 318 1.23 38.74 61.18
N SER A 319 1.62 37.56 61.62
CA SER A 319 1.85 36.31 60.90
C SER A 319 0.60 35.45 60.63
N ARG A 320 0.77 34.54 59.65
CA ARG A 320 0.21 33.18 59.48
C ARG A 320 -1.29 33.00 59.31
N SER A 321 -1.67 32.36 58.19
CA SER A 321 -2.45 31.11 58.22
C SER A 321 -2.47 30.42 56.86
N VAL A 322 -2.04 29.16 56.84
CA VAL A 322 -2.24 28.19 55.76
C VAL A 322 -3.53 27.42 56.08
N ARG A 323 -4.47 27.32 55.14
CA ARG A 323 -5.51 26.26 55.03
C ARG A 323 -5.94 26.18 53.56
N SER A 324 -5.53 25.15 52.83
CA SER A 324 -6.16 23.83 52.68
C SER A 324 -7.17 23.78 51.52
N VAL A 325 -6.86 22.89 50.58
CA VAL A 325 -7.53 22.56 49.32
C VAL A 325 -8.97 22.06 49.52
N ARG A 326 -9.88 22.40 48.59
CA ARG A 326 -11.01 21.55 48.20
C ARG A 326 -11.14 21.49 46.68
N PHE A 327 -11.19 20.26 46.18
CA PHE A 327 -11.46 19.86 44.80
C PHE A 327 -12.89 20.23 44.42
N ASN A 328 -13.08 20.86 43.26
CA ASN A 328 -14.39 21.03 42.66
C ASN A 328 -14.71 19.86 41.74
N SER A 329 -15.89 19.29 41.96
CA SER A 329 -16.47 18.11 41.35
C SER A 329 -16.83 18.30 39.88
N ILE A 330 -16.68 17.20 39.14
CA ILE A 330 -17.04 16.99 37.74
C ILE A 330 -18.58 17.07 37.57
N PRO A 331 -19.11 17.73 36.52
CA PRO A 331 -20.54 17.75 36.23
C PRO A 331 -21.05 16.40 35.69
N PRO A 332 -22.31 16.00 35.96
CA PRO A 332 -22.84 14.72 35.52
C PRO A 332 -23.12 14.68 34.00
N PRO A 333 -23.07 13.50 33.36
CA PRO A 333 -23.33 13.33 31.94
C PRO A 333 -24.82 13.50 31.59
N PRO A 334 -25.14 13.89 30.33
CA PRO A 334 -26.52 14.07 29.89
C PRO A 334 -27.29 12.74 29.78
N PRO A 335 -28.63 12.77 29.90
CA PRO A 335 -29.47 11.58 29.84
C PRO A 335 -29.50 10.97 28.42
N PRO A 336 -29.71 9.63 28.32
CA PRO A 336 -29.74 8.93 27.04
C PRO A 336 -31.00 9.28 26.22
N PRO A 337 -30.92 9.21 24.87
CA PRO A 337 -32.04 9.50 24.00
C PRO A 337 -33.18 8.46 24.12
N PRO A 338 -34.43 8.86 23.83
CA PRO A 338 -35.58 7.96 23.89
C PRO A 338 -35.50 6.85 22.84
N PRO A 339 -36.14 5.68 23.08
CA PRO A 339 -36.07 4.53 22.19
C PRO A 339 -36.73 4.82 20.84
N VAL A 340 -35.99 4.53 19.77
CA VAL A 340 -36.44 4.65 18.38
C VAL A 340 -37.51 3.60 18.09
N SER A 341 -38.69 4.04 17.66
CA SER A 341 -39.75 3.17 17.14
C SER A 341 -39.27 2.51 15.83
N GLN A 342 -39.31 1.18 15.78
CA GLN A 342 -38.99 0.41 14.57
C GLN A 342 -39.96 0.75 13.42
N PRO A 343 -39.48 1.03 12.21
CA PRO A 343 -40.29 0.90 11.02
C PRO A 343 -40.30 -0.55 10.52
N VAL A 344 -41.47 -0.92 10.02
CA VAL A 344 -41.88 -2.19 9.41
C VAL A 344 -40.91 -2.68 8.32
N SER A 345 -40.67 -4.00 8.33
CA SER A 345 -39.89 -4.78 7.36
C SER A 345 -40.16 -4.43 5.89
N GLN A 346 -39.11 -4.09 5.15
CA GLN A 346 -39.06 -4.23 3.69
C GLN A 346 -37.70 -4.80 3.24
N ASN A 347 -37.76 -5.99 2.62
CA ASN A 347 -36.81 -6.62 1.70
C ASN A 347 -35.29 -6.53 2.01
N MET A 348 -34.78 -7.50 2.77
CA MET A 348 -33.36 -7.88 2.67
C MET A 348 -33.11 -8.62 1.35
N GLN A 349 -32.25 -8.06 0.50
CA GLN A 349 -31.58 -8.82 -0.54
C GLN A 349 -30.60 -9.80 0.13
N HIS A 350 -30.75 -11.09 -0.14
CA HIS A 350 -29.82 -12.13 0.31
C HIS A 350 -28.45 -11.93 -0.34
N ILE A 351 -27.48 -11.48 0.45
CA ILE A 351 -26.05 -11.54 0.12
C ILE A 351 -25.58 -12.97 0.42
N PRO A 352 -25.04 -13.75 -0.54
CA PRO A 352 -24.47 -15.06 -0.23
C PRO A 352 -23.20 -14.90 0.62
N PRO A 353 -22.90 -15.85 1.51
CA PRO A 353 -21.69 -15.80 2.34
C PRO A 353 -20.43 -15.87 1.44
N PRO A 354 -19.32 -15.25 1.87
CA PRO A 354 -18.05 -15.36 1.16
C PRO A 354 -17.58 -16.83 1.09
N PRO A 355 -16.86 -17.23 0.03
CA PRO A 355 -16.39 -18.59 -0.12
C PRO A 355 -15.46 -18.98 1.03
N ILE A 356 -15.75 -20.12 1.65
CA ILE A 356 -14.91 -20.76 2.67
C ILE A 356 -13.59 -21.13 1.99
N ARG A 357 -12.49 -20.45 2.35
CA ARG A 357 -11.13 -20.90 2.01
C ARG A 357 -10.82 -22.14 2.83
N TYR A 358 -10.62 -23.28 2.16
CA TYR A 358 -10.12 -24.48 2.82
C TYR A 358 -8.60 -24.37 3.06
N PRO A 359 -8.08 -24.90 4.19
CA PRO A 359 -6.65 -24.99 4.42
C PRO A 359 -5.98 -25.95 3.43
N ILE A 360 -4.76 -25.63 3.01
CA ILE A 360 -3.89 -26.47 2.20
C ILE A 360 -3.65 -27.81 2.93
N PRO A 361 -3.71 -28.97 2.24
CA PRO A 361 -3.32 -30.25 2.86
C PRO A 361 -1.86 -30.19 3.32
N GLY A 362 -1.61 -30.49 4.59
CA GLY A 362 -0.26 -30.57 5.15
C GLY A 362 0.64 -31.60 4.42
N PRO A 363 1.97 -31.48 4.54
CA PRO A 363 2.91 -32.34 3.83
C PRO A 363 2.70 -33.81 4.19
N ARG A 364 2.68 -34.68 3.17
CA ARG A 364 2.55 -36.14 3.34
C ARG A 364 3.70 -36.68 4.21
N PRO A 365 3.46 -37.65 5.10
CA PRO A 365 4.52 -38.26 5.87
C PRO A 365 5.51 -39.00 4.97
N HIS A 366 6.81 -38.77 5.20
CA HIS A 366 7.88 -39.58 4.64
C HIS A 366 7.71 -41.05 5.08
N TYR A 367 7.50 -41.93 4.11
CA TYR A 367 7.61 -43.37 4.33
C TYR A 367 9.06 -43.71 4.67
N ARG A 368 9.35 -43.94 5.96
CA ARG A 368 10.54 -44.69 6.38
C ARG A 368 10.32 -46.15 6.02
N GLY A 369 11.07 -46.64 5.04
CA GLY A 369 11.17 -48.07 4.76
C GLY A 369 11.63 -48.82 6.01
N ARG A 370 10.79 -49.76 6.47
CA ARG A 370 11.26 -50.86 7.32
C ARG A 370 11.64 -52.01 6.41
N GLY A 371 12.91 -52.41 6.48
CA GLY A 371 13.35 -53.69 5.97
C GLY A 371 12.65 -54.84 6.70
N GLY A 372 12.33 -55.88 5.94
CA GLY A 372 11.89 -57.17 6.43
C GLY A 372 12.37 -58.22 5.44
N ARG A 373 13.31 -59.05 5.89
CA ARG A 373 13.79 -60.26 5.23
C ARG A 373 12.60 -61.19 4.95
N PHE A 374 12.53 -61.77 3.76
CA PHE A 374 12.75 -63.20 3.47
C PHE A 374 12.96 -63.37 1.97
#